data_AF-A0A536AJB3-F1
#
_entry.id   AF-A0A536AJB3-F1
#
_cell.length_a   1.000
_cell.length_b   1.000
_cell.length_c   1.000
_cell.angle_alpha   90.00
_cell.angle_beta   90.00
_cell.angle_gamma   90.00
#
_symmetry.space_group_name_H-M   'P 1'
#
loop_
_entity.id
_entity.type
_entity.pdbx_description
1 polymer ?
#
loop_
_entity_poly.entity_id
_entity_poly.type
_entity_poly.pdbx_seq_one_letter_code
_entity_poly.pdbx_strand_id
1 'polypeptide(L)'
;MTRRRWVFLALVLLLAGCVPPQAGPSASPADSSASPVPSTPTPLASSTLSSLDMTAALLAKSLPYANGFELTRTVRGRSGQPANGFEPVRTTPPAEDIGSTHDFWTYDFAAKKNVKTTATLRLMTDHAKWWVANDASVDLNGLRTTSTSFENHMYPTDRGLYG
;
A
#
# COMPACT_ATOMS: atom_id res chain seq x y z
N MET A 1 61.90 -32.54 -35.06
CA MET A 1 62.88 -32.52 -33.95
C MET A 1 63.16 -31.05 -33.70
N THR A 2 62.83 -30.39 -32.60
CA THR A 2 63.09 -30.74 -31.20
C THR A 2 62.30 -29.80 -30.28
N ARG A 3 61.64 -30.42 -29.28
CA ARG A 3 61.62 -29.98 -27.87
C ARG A 3 60.80 -28.70 -27.59
N ARG A 4 59.49 -28.77 -27.33
CA ARG A 4 58.82 -29.59 -26.30
C ARG A 4 59.68 -29.77 -25.04
N ARG A 5 60.31 -28.69 -24.56
CA ARG A 5 61.06 -28.62 -23.28
C ARG A 5 61.00 -27.25 -22.59
N TRP A 6 60.00 -26.42 -22.91
CA TRP A 6 59.80 -25.10 -22.30
C TRP A 6 58.48 -25.03 -21.51
N VAL A 7 58.01 -26.17 -21.01
CA VAL A 7 56.76 -26.27 -20.21
C VAL A 7 57.02 -26.85 -18.80
N PHE A 8 58.27 -27.17 -18.46
CA PHE A 8 58.59 -27.86 -17.19
C PHE A 8 59.65 -27.17 -16.31
N LEU A 9 59.90 -25.87 -16.50
CA LEU A 9 60.86 -25.13 -15.67
C LEU A 9 60.32 -23.79 -15.15
N ALA A 10 59.02 -23.72 -14.90
CA ALA A 10 58.37 -22.63 -14.15
C ALA A 10 57.38 -23.19 -13.10
N LEU A 11 57.62 -24.42 -12.66
CA LEU A 11 56.90 -25.12 -11.60
C LEU A 11 57.96 -25.52 -10.58
N VAL A 12 58.28 -24.67 -9.59
CA VAL A 12 58.96 -25.05 -8.33
C VAL A 12 59.19 -23.89 -7.33
N LEU A 13 58.98 -22.61 -7.66
CA LEU A 13 59.53 -21.53 -6.80
C LEU A 13 58.55 -20.44 -6.31
N LEU A 14 57.32 -20.81 -5.92
CA LEU A 14 56.39 -19.89 -5.24
C LEU A 14 55.48 -20.60 -4.20
N LEU A 15 56.08 -21.50 -3.40
CA LEU A 15 55.45 -22.06 -2.19
C LEU A 15 56.27 -21.63 -0.96
N ALA A 16 56.10 -20.37 -0.55
CA ALA A 16 56.68 -19.86 0.68
C ALA A 16 55.64 -19.03 1.44
N GLY A 17 55.05 -19.67 2.45
CA GLY A 17 54.70 -19.01 3.72
C GLY A 17 53.39 -18.23 3.80
N CYS A 18 52.32 -18.92 4.17
CA CYS A 18 51.32 -18.35 5.09
C CYS A 18 50.98 -19.42 6.13
N VAL A 19 51.75 -19.45 7.21
CA VAL A 19 51.47 -20.25 8.41
C VAL A 19 50.46 -19.45 9.25
N PRO A 20 49.27 -19.98 9.57
CA PRO A 20 48.33 -19.30 10.45
C PRO A 20 48.85 -19.33 11.91
N PRO A 21 48.66 -18.28 12.71
CA PRO A 21 49.12 -18.26 14.09
C PRO A 21 48.33 -19.24 14.94
N GLN A 22 49.06 -20.02 15.74
CA GLN A 22 48.53 -20.99 16.71
C GLN A 22 47.85 -20.24 17.87
N ALA A 23 46.54 -20.45 18.04
CA ALA A 23 45.80 -19.96 19.20
C ALA A 23 46.24 -20.74 20.45
N GLY A 24 46.87 -20.07 21.40
CA GLY A 24 47.12 -20.62 22.74
C GLY A 24 45.82 -20.74 23.55
N PRO A 25 45.70 -21.69 24.49
CA PRO A 25 44.55 -21.77 25.37
C PRO A 25 44.54 -20.59 26.33
N SER A 26 43.60 -19.65 26.15
CA SER A 26 43.36 -18.57 27.10
C SER A 26 42.55 -19.10 28.27
N ALA A 27 43.13 -19.03 29.47
CA ALA A 27 42.49 -19.43 30.71
C ALA A 27 41.26 -18.58 31.01
N SER A 28 40.22 -19.26 31.50
CA SER A 28 39.01 -18.67 32.08
C SER A 28 39.29 -18.19 33.51
N PRO A 29 38.77 -17.02 33.89
CA PRO A 29 38.16 -16.88 35.21
C PRO A 29 36.67 -16.60 35.07
N ALA A 30 35.90 -17.37 35.84
CA ALA A 30 34.50 -17.12 36.11
C ALA A 30 34.34 -15.82 36.92
N ASP A 31 33.34 -15.01 36.55
CA ASP A 31 32.53 -14.28 37.52
C ASP A 31 31.16 -14.00 36.90
N SER A 32 30.16 -14.71 37.43
CA SER A 32 28.75 -14.55 37.10
C SER A 32 28.22 -13.27 37.73
N SER A 33 27.88 -12.28 36.91
CA SER A 33 26.95 -11.22 37.28
C SER A 33 25.84 -11.17 36.23
N ALA A 34 24.73 -11.85 36.53
CA ALA A 34 23.56 -11.85 35.67
C ALA A 34 22.82 -10.51 35.82
N SER A 35 22.86 -9.69 34.77
CA SER A 35 22.03 -8.51 34.62
C SER A 35 20.56 -8.92 34.44
N PRO A 36 19.56 -8.24 35.05
CA PRO A 36 18.15 -8.58 34.86
C PRO A 36 17.74 -8.34 33.40
N VAL A 37 17.44 -9.41 32.68
CA VAL A 37 16.83 -9.33 31.35
C VAL A 37 15.36 -8.90 31.47
N PRO A 38 14.91 -7.89 30.71
CA PRO A 38 13.49 -7.57 30.63
C PRO A 38 12.73 -8.77 30.07
N SER A 39 11.71 -9.24 30.79
CA SER A 39 10.85 -10.34 30.34
C SER A 39 9.99 -9.87 29.17
N THR A 40 10.34 -10.32 27.96
CA THR A 40 9.42 -10.27 26.82
C THR A 40 8.20 -11.16 27.17
N PRO A 41 6.96 -10.65 27.08
CA PRO A 41 5.79 -11.49 27.34
C PRO A 41 5.76 -12.66 26.37
N THR A 42 5.60 -13.87 26.90
CA THR A 42 5.47 -15.10 26.11
C THR A 42 4.26 -14.98 25.17
N PRO A 43 4.40 -15.22 23.85
CA PRO A 43 3.27 -15.17 22.93
C PRO A 43 2.26 -16.26 23.30
N LEU A 44 1.00 -15.86 23.46
CA LEU A 44 -0.09 -16.77 23.78
C LEU A 44 -0.34 -17.73 22.60
N ALA A 45 -0.43 -19.04 22.87
CA ALA A 45 -0.63 -20.05 21.83
C ALA A 45 -1.96 -19.83 21.08
N SER A 46 -1.93 -19.83 19.75
CA SER A 46 -3.08 -19.51 18.89
C SER A 46 -4.34 -20.35 19.15
N SER A 47 -4.20 -21.56 19.71
CA SER A 47 -5.33 -22.40 20.09
C SER A 47 -6.22 -21.80 21.19
N THR A 48 -5.70 -20.86 21.99
CA THR A 48 -6.47 -20.11 22.98
C THR A 48 -7.22 -18.91 22.40
N LEU A 49 -6.83 -18.42 21.21
CA LEU A 49 -7.50 -17.31 20.52
C LEU A 49 -8.76 -17.78 19.77
N SER A 50 -8.81 -19.03 19.32
CA SER A 50 -9.97 -19.60 18.61
C SER A 50 -11.19 -19.85 19.51
N SER A 51 -11.06 -19.82 20.84
CA SER A 51 -12.18 -20.00 21.78
C SER A 51 -12.73 -18.68 22.35
N LEU A 52 -12.22 -17.52 21.92
CA LEU A 52 -12.78 -16.24 22.35
C LEU A 52 -13.92 -15.84 21.41
N ASP A 53 -15.16 -16.06 21.85
CA ASP A 53 -16.33 -15.41 21.28
C ASP A 53 -16.29 -13.90 21.60
N MET A 54 -15.81 -13.10 20.65
CA MET A 54 -15.74 -11.63 20.76
C MET A 54 -16.99 -10.94 20.22
N THR A 55 -18.03 -11.68 19.82
CA THR A 55 -19.22 -11.11 19.15
C THR A 55 -19.92 -10.09 20.04
N ALA A 56 -20.08 -10.40 21.33
CA ALA A 56 -20.67 -9.47 22.31
C ALA A 56 -19.79 -8.23 22.52
N ALA A 57 -18.46 -8.37 22.51
CA ALA A 57 -17.53 -7.24 22.67
C ALA A 57 -17.51 -6.32 21.45
N LEU A 58 -17.64 -6.88 20.24
CA LEU A 58 -17.73 -6.12 18.99
C LEU A 58 -19.09 -5.43 18.84
N LEU A 59 -20.19 -6.10 19.20
CA LEU A 59 -21.54 -5.50 19.20
C LEU A 59 -21.70 -4.38 20.24
N ALA A 60 -21.02 -4.49 21.39
CA ALA A 60 -21.05 -3.47 22.44
C ALA A 60 -20.36 -2.15 22.04
N LYS A 61 -19.56 -2.15 20.96
CA LYS A 61 -18.80 -0.97 20.53
C LYS A 61 -19.25 -0.52 19.15
N SER A 62 -19.90 0.63 19.07
CA SER A 62 -20.23 1.24 17.78
C SER A 62 -18.95 1.51 16.99
N LEU A 63 -18.97 1.17 15.69
CA LEU A 63 -17.88 1.51 14.79
C LEU A 63 -17.82 3.04 14.67
N PRO A 64 -16.71 3.68 15.08
CA PRO A 64 -16.58 5.12 14.93
C PRO A 64 -16.57 5.47 13.45
N TYR A 65 -17.01 6.68 13.12
CA TYR A 65 -16.85 7.22 11.77
C TYR A 65 -15.38 7.16 11.34
N ALA A 66 -15.12 6.67 10.13
CA ALA A 66 -13.78 6.45 9.59
C ALA A 66 -13.08 7.77 9.21
N ASN A 67 -12.87 8.66 10.18
CA ASN A 67 -12.12 9.89 9.99
C ASN A 67 -10.63 9.57 9.88
N GLY A 68 -10.10 9.60 8.65
CA GLY A 68 -8.69 9.29 8.38
C GLY A 68 -7.70 10.15 9.16
N PHE A 69 -8.05 11.40 9.50
CA PHE A 69 -7.18 12.28 10.29
C PHE A 69 -7.14 11.86 11.76
N GLU A 70 -8.29 11.58 12.36
CA GLU A 70 -8.38 11.04 13.73
C GLU A 70 -7.70 9.67 13.83
N LEU A 71 -7.92 8.79 12.86
CA LEU A 71 -7.31 7.47 12.83
C LEU A 71 -5.79 7.56 12.72
N THR A 72 -5.29 8.45 11.85
CA THR A 72 -3.84 8.67 11.72
C THR A 72 -3.26 9.22 13.03
N ARG A 73 -3.97 10.13 13.71
CA ARG A 73 -3.54 10.70 14.98
C ARG A 73 -3.48 9.65 16.09
N THR A 74 -4.54 8.85 16.22
CA THR A 74 -4.66 7.81 17.26
C THR A 74 -3.70 6.65 17.05
N VAL A 75 -3.56 6.15 15.82
CA VAL A 75 -2.73 4.97 15.51
C VAL A 75 -1.25 5.31 15.41
N ARG A 76 -0.88 6.46 14.82
CA ARG A 76 0.54 6.85 14.68
C ARG A 76 1.08 7.73 15.81
N GLY A 77 0.24 8.12 16.78
CA GLY A 77 0.67 8.94 17.92
C GLY A 77 1.21 10.33 17.54
N ARG A 78 0.95 10.79 16.31
CA ARG A 78 1.31 12.13 15.87
C ARG A 78 0.14 13.06 16.14
N SER A 79 0.17 13.79 17.25
CA SER A 79 -0.71 14.94 17.53
C SER A 79 -0.33 16.14 16.66
N GLY A 80 -0.32 15.96 15.35
CA GLY A 80 -0.24 17.07 14.42
C GLY A 80 -1.61 17.73 14.33
N GLN A 81 -1.68 19.02 14.67
CA GLN A 81 -2.55 19.89 13.90
C GLN A 81 -2.18 19.69 12.42
N PRO A 82 -3.14 19.58 11.49
CA PRO A 82 -2.80 19.61 10.07
C PRO A 82 -1.83 20.78 9.84
N ALA A 83 -0.69 20.55 9.17
CA ALA A 83 0.19 21.67 8.83
C ALA A 83 -0.64 22.76 8.14
N ASN A 84 -0.38 24.04 8.45
CA ASN A 84 -1.01 25.19 7.78
C ASN A 84 -0.86 24.98 6.26
N GLY A 85 -1.92 24.51 5.58
CA GLY A 85 -1.83 23.97 4.22
C GLY A 85 -2.73 22.76 3.94
N PHE A 86 -3.26 22.08 4.97
CA PHE A 86 -4.32 21.08 4.82
C PHE A 86 -5.72 21.66 5.02
N GLU A 87 -5.88 22.94 4.70
CA GLU A 87 -7.22 23.51 4.53
C GLU A 87 -7.84 22.91 3.26
N PRO A 88 -9.13 22.55 3.27
CA PRO A 88 -9.81 22.09 2.07
C PRO A 88 -9.60 23.12 0.96
N VAL A 89 -8.86 22.73 -0.08
CA VAL A 89 -8.59 23.59 -1.25
C VAL A 89 -9.90 24.04 -1.89
N ARG A 90 -10.97 23.25 -1.73
CA ARG A 90 -12.33 23.57 -2.14
C ARG A 90 -13.29 23.14 -1.04
N THR A 91 -14.07 24.07 -0.54
CA THR A 91 -15.18 23.82 0.41
C THR A 91 -16.52 23.62 -0.30
N THR A 92 -16.58 23.95 -1.59
CA THR A 92 -17.74 23.73 -2.45
C THR A 92 -17.39 22.81 -3.62
N PRO A 93 -18.33 21.92 -4.02
CA PRO A 93 -18.18 21.15 -5.24
C PRO A 93 -17.98 22.08 -6.45
N PRO A 94 -17.22 21.64 -7.48
CA PRO A 94 -17.12 22.40 -8.71
C PRO A 94 -18.52 22.54 -9.35
N ALA A 95 -18.86 23.76 -9.73
CA ALA A 95 -20.03 24.02 -10.56
C ALA A 95 -19.73 23.51 -11.97
N GLU A 96 -20.33 22.39 -12.32
CA GLU A 96 -20.17 21.70 -13.61
C GLU A 96 -21.56 21.35 -14.14
N ASP A 97 -21.81 21.71 -15.38
CA ASP A 97 -23.03 21.37 -16.10
C ASP A 97 -22.74 20.46 -17.30
N ILE A 98 -23.78 19.82 -17.84
CA ILE A 98 -23.68 19.02 -19.06
C ILE A 98 -23.04 19.87 -20.17
N GLY A 99 -22.02 19.32 -20.83
CA GLY A 99 -21.19 20.01 -21.81
C GLY A 99 -19.88 20.56 -21.25
N SER A 100 -19.69 20.60 -19.93
CA SER A 100 -18.41 20.95 -19.30
C SER A 100 -17.31 19.98 -19.76
N THR A 101 -16.08 20.47 -19.86
CA THR A 101 -14.92 19.68 -20.30
C THR A 101 -13.84 19.67 -19.22
N HIS A 102 -13.30 18.49 -18.92
CA HIS A 102 -12.20 18.32 -17.99
C HIS A 102 -11.16 17.33 -18.49
N ASP A 103 -9.94 17.52 -18.00
CA ASP A 103 -8.84 16.62 -18.24
C ASP A 103 -8.74 15.59 -17.12
N PHE A 104 -8.70 14.32 -17.49
CA PHE A 104 -8.53 13.20 -16.59
C PHE A 104 -7.21 12.49 -16.87
N TRP A 105 -6.56 12.02 -15.82
CA TRP A 105 -5.44 11.10 -15.95
C TRP A 105 -5.99 9.67 -15.87
N THR A 106 -5.80 8.90 -16.93
CA THR A 106 -6.20 7.50 -17.01
C THR A 106 -4.96 6.62 -17.18
N TYR A 107 -5.05 5.37 -16.79
CA TYR A 107 -3.96 4.42 -16.98
C TYR A 107 -4.24 3.56 -18.21
N ASP A 108 -3.37 3.66 -19.21
CA ASP A 108 -3.40 2.78 -20.38
C ASP A 108 -2.65 1.48 -20.02
N PHE A 109 -3.41 0.39 -19.88
CA PHE A 109 -2.86 -0.92 -19.55
C PHE A 109 -2.00 -1.51 -20.68
N ALA A 110 -2.32 -1.22 -21.94
CA ALA A 110 -1.56 -1.74 -23.09
C ALA A 110 -0.22 -1.00 -23.23
N ALA A 111 -0.25 0.33 -23.12
CA ALA A 111 0.96 1.15 -23.18
C ALA A 111 1.72 1.24 -21.84
N LYS A 112 1.16 0.69 -20.76
CA LYS A 112 1.71 0.67 -19.40
C LYS A 112 2.13 2.06 -18.90
N LYS A 113 1.31 3.07 -19.15
CA LYS A 113 1.60 4.46 -18.77
C LYS A 113 0.33 5.23 -18.43
N ASN A 114 0.48 6.26 -17.62
CA ASN A 114 -0.58 7.24 -17.42
C ASN A 114 -0.68 8.14 -18.66
N VAL A 115 -1.90 8.34 -19.16
CA VAL A 115 -2.22 9.22 -20.27
C VAL A 115 -3.25 10.25 -19.82
N LYS A 116 -3.18 11.43 -20.42
CA LYS A 116 -4.13 12.50 -20.17
C LYS A 116 -5.22 12.44 -21.23
N THR A 117 -6.48 12.38 -20.80
CA THR A 117 -7.65 12.28 -21.66
C THR A 117 -8.59 13.44 -21.35
N THR A 118 -8.97 14.21 -22.37
CA THR A 118 -9.98 15.25 -22.24
C THR A 118 -11.37 14.65 -22.47
N ALA A 119 -12.26 14.84 -21.50
CA ALA A 119 -13.62 14.31 -21.52
C ALA A 119 -14.66 15.40 -21.32
N THR A 120 -15.83 15.20 -21.91
CA THR A 120 -16.99 16.09 -21.78
C THR A 120 -18.07 15.42 -20.93
N LEU A 121 -18.68 16.17 -20.01
CA LEU A 121 -19.82 15.71 -19.21
C LEU A 121 -21.03 15.54 -20.13
N ARG A 122 -21.48 14.31 -20.34
CA ARG A 122 -22.62 14.01 -21.23
C ARG A 122 -23.93 13.82 -20.50
N LEU A 123 -23.87 13.39 -19.25
CA LEU A 123 -25.04 13.10 -18.44
C LEU A 123 -24.71 13.32 -16.96
N MET A 124 -25.68 13.87 -16.24
CA MET A 124 -25.59 14.11 -14.81
C MET A 124 -26.92 13.75 -14.18
N THR A 125 -26.86 13.08 -13.03
CA THR A 125 -27.99 12.76 -12.15
C THR A 125 -27.72 13.36 -10.78
N ASP A 126 -28.62 13.11 -9.82
CA ASP A 126 -28.48 13.60 -8.45
C ASP A 126 -27.23 13.01 -7.74
N HIS A 127 -26.82 11.79 -8.11
CA HIS A 127 -25.76 11.07 -7.40
C HIS A 127 -24.51 10.79 -8.25
N ALA A 128 -24.54 11.00 -9.57
CA ALA A 128 -23.42 10.65 -10.44
C ALA A 128 -23.29 11.53 -11.70
N LYS A 129 -22.07 11.52 -12.26
CA LYS A 129 -21.67 12.26 -13.46
C LYS A 129 -21.00 11.30 -14.45
N TRP A 130 -21.46 11.29 -15.71
CA TRP A 130 -20.89 10.49 -16.79
C TRP A 130 -20.08 11.36 -17.74
N TRP A 131 -18.77 11.28 -17.57
CA TRP A 131 -17.78 11.90 -18.43
C TRP A 131 -17.44 10.95 -19.58
N VAL A 132 -17.48 11.47 -20.80
CA VAL A 132 -17.14 10.70 -22.01
C VAL A 132 -15.94 11.35 -22.68
N ALA A 133 -14.89 10.56 -22.92
CA ALA A 133 -13.71 11.03 -23.65
C ALA A 133 -14.11 11.59 -25.03
N ASN A 134 -13.49 12.69 -25.44
CA ASN A 134 -13.90 13.40 -26.65
C ASN A 134 -13.70 12.60 -27.95
N ASP A 135 -12.79 11.64 -27.92
CA ASP A 135 -12.47 10.70 -29.00
C ASP A 135 -13.26 9.38 -28.94
N ALA A 136 -14.06 9.17 -27.89
CA ALA A 136 -14.89 7.98 -27.74
C ALA A 136 -16.26 8.16 -28.41
N SER A 137 -16.66 7.17 -29.20
CA SER A 137 -18.04 7.04 -29.68
C SER A 137 -18.88 6.30 -28.64
N VAL A 138 -19.97 6.93 -28.19
CA VAL A 138 -20.89 6.37 -27.18
C VAL A 138 -22.32 6.51 -27.66
N ASP A 139 -23.10 5.44 -27.51
CA ASP A 139 -24.55 5.49 -27.63
C ASP A 139 -25.16 6.21 -26.41
N LEU A 140 -25.74 7.38 -26.64
CA LEU A 140 -26.37 8.18 -25.59
C LEU A 140 -27.62 7.52 -25.00
N ASN A 141 -28.30 6.67 -25.76
CA ASN A 141 -29.48 5.96 -25.25
C ASN A 141 -29.06 4.84 -24.28
N GLY A 142 -28.03 4.08 -24.64
CA GLY A 142 -27.36 3.14 -23.74
C GLY A 142 -26.86 3.83 -22.47
N LEU A 143 -26.20 4.99 -22.60
CA LEU A 143 -25.71 5.75 -21.46
C LEU A 143 -26.83 6.15 -20.49
N ARG A 144 -27.96 6.63 -21.01
CA ARG A 144 -29.14 6.96 -20.19
C ARG A 144 -29.77 5.72 -19.55
N THR A 145 -29.74 4.58 -20.22
CA THR A 145 -30.22 3.31 -19.65
C THR A 145 -29.36 2.90 -18.46
N THR A 146 -28.04 2.99 -18.59
CA THR A 146 -27.09 2.69 -17.50
C THR A 146 -27.27 3.64 -16.32
N SER A 147 -27.41 4.95 -16.56
CA SER A 147 -27.62 5.91 -15.48
C SER A 147 -28.93 5.66 -14.73
N THR A 148 -30.00 5.32 -15.45
CA THR A 148 -31.30 5.00 -14.85
C THR A 148 -31.20 3.75 -13.99
N SER A 149 -30.48 2.72 -14.44
CA SER A 149 -30.22 1.52 -13.64
C SER A 149 -29.42 1.84 -12.37
N PHE A 150 -28.40 2.70 -12.48
CA PHE A 150 -27.61 3.14 -11.33
C PHE A 150 -28.49 3.84 -10.29
N GLU A 151 -29.29 4.83 -10.68
CA GLU A 151 -30.13 5.61 -9.75
C GLU A 151 -31.22 4.76 -9.09
N ASN A 152 -31.84 3.84 -9.84
CA ASN A 152 -33.00 3.11 -9.35
C ASN A 152 -32.64 1.81 -8.62
N HIS A 153 -31.44 1.25 -8.85
CA HIS A 153 -31.07 -0.06 -8.30
C HIS A 153 -29.73 -0.04 -7.57
N MET A 154 -28.64 0.34 -8.25
CA MET A 154 -27.29 0.24 -7.67
C MET A 154 -27.12 1.18 -6.50
N TYR A 155 -27.41 2.47 -6.68
CA TYR A 155 -27.22 3.47 -5.64
C TYR A 155 -28.09 3.19 -4.39
N PRO A 156 -29.40 2.92 -4.48
CA PRO A 156 -30.21 2.57 -3.31
C PRO A 156 -29.77 1.28 -2.62
N THR A 157 -29.30 0.30 -3.39
CA THR A 157 -28.83 -0.99 -2.85
C THR A 157 -27.52 -0.81 -2.09
N ASP A 158 -26.54 -0.14 -2.71
CA ASP A 158 -25.24 0.10 -2.09
C ASP A 158 -25.38 0.98 -0.85
N ARG A 159 -26.20 2.02 -0.92
CA ARG A 159 -26.57 2.85 0.25
C ARG A 159 -27.26 2.04 1.34
N GLY A 160 -28.21 1.17 0.99
CA GLY A 160 -28.95 0.35 1.95
C GLY A 160 -28.07 -0.70 2.66
N LEU A 161 -27.06 -1.24 1.97
CA LEU A 161 -26.16 -2.26 2.51
C LEU A 161 -24.92 -1.69 3.21
N TYR A 162 -24.37 -0.57 2.72
CA TYR A 162 -23.04 -0.09 3.14
C TYR A 162 -23.02 1.32 3.72
N GLY A 163 -24.12 2.07 3.63
CA GLY A 163 -24.22 3.42 4.20
C GLY A 163 -24.05 4.53 3.20
#